data_AF-A0A7S4A7C1-F1
#
_entry.id   AF-A0A7S4A7C1-F1
#
_cell.length_a   1.000
_cell.length_b   1.000
_cell.length_c   1.000
_cell.angle_alpha   90.00
_cell.angle_beta   90.00
_cell.angle_gamma   90.00
#
_symmetry.space_group_name_H-M   'P 1'
#
loop_
_entity.id
_entity.type
_entity.pdbx_description
1 polymer ?
#
loop_
_entity_poly.entity_id
_entity_poly.type
_entity_poly.pdbx_seq_one_letter_code
_entity_poly.pdbx_strand_id
1 'polypeptide(L)'
;MQSAATVLAAFALAATALTPPQRALRRQTRLHARTAEGMAPGWKATTDETGAYELIPASYEYQYQEIFVEIPRTAESPGLGVLLEQFGTLDAANGGLTLVAGLVEGGNAANAGVDLLPGDSIVKAGTTRVECLDYDATVDALMALPPAPAPAGLMVKRLVKVPFVNMRVMFPREENRKDVTFKMRRGASLRAELLRNRVEMPTCCE
;
A
#
# COMPACT_ATOMS: atom_id res chain seq x y z
N MET A 1 32.26 51.57 62.92
CA MET A 1 32.77 50.23 62.52
C MET A 1 31.65 49.23 62.76
N GLN A 2 30.93 48.86 61.69
CA GLN A 2 30.86 47.49 61.12
C GLN A 2 30.21 46.47 62.08
N SER A 3 29.28 45.58 61.71
CA SER A 3 28.57 45.26 60.46
C SER A 3 27.61 44.10 60.80
N ALA A 4 26.70 43.81 59.88
CA ALA A 4 26.09 42.52 59.60
C ALA A 4 24.86 42.08 60.42
N ALA A 5 23.68 42.44 59.89
CA ALA A 5 22.47 41.65 60.00
C ALA A 5 22.63 40.33 59.24
N THR A 6 22.46 39.19 59.91
CA THR A 6 22.43 37.87 59.27
C THR A 6 21.00 37.49 58.94
N VAL A 7 20.68 37.51 57.64
CA VAL A 7 19.46 36.96 57.04
C VAL A 7 19.63 35.44 56.95
N LEU A 8 18.81 34.68 57.65
CA LEU A 8 18.68 33.23 57.43
C LEU A 8 17.70 33.02 56.26
N ALA A 9 18.25 32.74 55.07
CA ALA A 9 17.45 32.33 53.91
C ALA A 9 17.11 30.84 54.02
N ALA A 10 15.82 30.53 54.10
CA ALA A 10 15.30 29.17 53.98
C ALA A 10 15.35 28.74 52.51
N PHE A 11 16.24 27.80 52.18
CA PHE A 11 16.25 27.12 50.88
C PHE A 11 15.19 26.01 50.89
N ALA A 12 14.05 26.26 50.26
CA ALA A 12 13.11 25.21 49.89
C ALA A 12 13.57 24.57 48.57
N LEU A 13 14.05 23.31 48.63
CA LEU A 13 14.27 22.50 47.43
C LEU A 13 12.90 22.17 46.81
N ALA A 14 12.59 22.79 45.68
CA ALA A 14 11.49 22.37 44.83
C ALA A 14 11.87 21.06 44.14
N ALA A 15 11.31 19.93 44.62
CA ALA A 15 11.38 18.67 43.92
C ALA A 15 10.50 18.74 42.65
N THR A 16 11.15 18.89 41.50
CA THR A 16 10.51 18.74 40.19
C THR A 16 10.04 17.29 40.03
N ALA A 17 8.73 17.08 40.15
CA ALA A 17 8.11 15.80 39.82
C ALA A 17 8.25 15.55 38.31
N LEU A 18 9.26 14.75 37.95
CA LEU A 18 9.39 14.19 36.61
C LEU A 18 8.26 13.19 36.41
N THR A 19 7.26 13.57 35.61
CA THR A 19 6.22 12.67 35.13
C THR A 19 6.90 11.53 34.37
N PRO A 20 6.70 10.25 34.76
CA PRO A 20 7.31 9.14 34.05
C PRO A 20 6.78 9.11 32.60
N PRO A 21 7.62 8.78 31.61
CA PRO A 21 7.20 8.71 30.22
C PRO A 21 6.05 7.70 30.11
N GLN A 22 4.89 8.16 29.63
CA GLN A 22 3.74 7.30 29.40
C GLN A 22 4.18 6.13 28.53
N ARG A 23 4.12 4.93 29.11
CA ARG A 23 4.45 3.67 28.45
C ARG A 23 3.61 3.59 27.19
N ALA A 24 4.26 3.66 26.02
CA ALA A 24 3.57 3.59 24.74
C ALA A 24 2.71 2.32 24.73
N LEU A 25 1.39 2.50 24.73
CA LEU A 25 0.44 1.41 24.53
C LEU A 25 0.76 0.80 23.18
N ARG A 26 1.40 -0.38 23.18
CA ARG A 26 1.50 -1.24 22.00
C ARG A 26 0.06 -1.55 21.59
N ARG A 27 -0.51 -0.77 20.69
CA ARG A 27 -1.71 -1.17 19.96
C ARG A 27 -1.33 -2.47 19.27
N GLN A 28 -1.93 -3.58 19.71
CA GLN A 28 -1.90 -4.81 18.94
C GLN A 28 -2.46 -4.48 17.56
N THR A 29 -1.58 -4.40 16.56
CA THR A 29 -2.00 -4.44 15.18
C THR A 29 -2.66 -5.80 14.99
N ARG A 30 -4.00 -5.81 14.90
CA ARG A 30 -4.71 -6.97 14.34
C ARG A 30 -4.18 -7.12 12.93
N LEU A 31 -3.36 -8.15 12.72
CA LEU A 31 -3.02 -8.63 11.39
C LEU A 31 -4.34 -9.11 10.79
N HIS A 32 -5.00 -8.25 10.04
CA HIS A 32 -6.04 -8.72 9.13
C HIS A 32 -5.31 -9.53 8.05
N ALA A 33 -5.70 -10.79 7.91
CA ALA A 33 -5.26 -11.60 6.78
C ALA A 33 -5.56 -10.82 5.50
N ARG A 34 -4.57 -10.69 4.62
CA ARG A 34 -4.75 -10.04 3.32
C ARG A 34 -5.65 -10.96 2.48
N THR A 35 -6.84 -10.49 2.11
CA THR A 35 -7.79 -11.20 1.24
C THR A 35 -7.93 -10.47 -0.09
N ALA A 36 -8.31 -11.17 -1.15
CA ALA A 36 -8.54 -10.55 -2.45
C ALA A 36 -9.69 -9.54 -2.40
N GLU A 37 -10.79 -9.90 -1.73
CA GLU A 37 -11.93 -9.01 -1.46
C GLU A 37 -11.52 -7.71 -0.76
N GLY A 38 -10.64 -7.79 0.25
CA GLY A 38 -10.15 -6.61 0.96
C GLY A 38 -9.24 -5.72 0.12
N MET A 39 -8.62 -6.27 -0.93
CA MET A 39 -7.73 -5.54 -1.84
C MET A 39 -8.45 -5.02 -3.09
N ALA A 40 -9.58 -5.61 -3.47
CA ALA A 40 -10.32 -5.25 -4.67
C ALA A 40 -10.68 -3.76 -4.78
N PRO A 41 -11.18 -3.08 -3.72
CA PRO A 41 -11.45 -1.63 -3.76
C PRO A 41 -10.20 -0.76 -3.94
N GLY A 42 -9.00 -1.33 -3.75
CA GLY A 42 -7.73 -0.66 -3.96
C GLY A 42 -7.34 -0.53 -5.44
N TRP A 43 -8.02 -1.25 -6.33
CA TRP A 43 -7.78 -1.21 -7.77
C TRP A 43 -8.74 -0.29 -8.49
N LYS A 44 -8.26 0.36 -9.55
CA LYS A 44 -9.05 1.14 -10.49
C LYS A 44 -8.55 0.86 -11.90
N ALA A 45 -9.47 0.59 -12.83
CA ALA A 45 -9.13 0.52 -14.24
C ALA A 45 -9.06 1.94 -14.83
N THR A 46 -8.07 2.16 -15.68
CA THR A 46 -7.91 3.36 -16.51
C THR A 46 -7.52 2.93 -17.92
N THR A 47 -7.57 3.86 -18.86
CA THR A 47 -7.04 3.64 -20.21
C THR A 47 -5.64 4.22 -20.30
N ASP A 48 -4.71 3.47 -20.88
CA ASP A 48 -3.33 3.91 -21.17
C ASP A 48 -3.28 4.77 -22.45
N GLU A 49 -2.10 5.31 -22.78
CA GLU A 49 -1.88 6.13 -23.98
C GLU A 49 -2.17 5.38 -25.30
N THR A 50 -2.14 4.05 -25.26
CA THR A 50 -2.42 3.19 -26.42
C THR A 50 -3.90 2.85 -26.56
N GLY A 51 -4.74 3.28 -25.62
CA GLY A 51 -6.16 2.96 -25.59
C GLY A 51 -6.49 1.64 -24.90
N ALA A 52 -5.50 0.94 -24.33
CA ALA A 52 -5.71 -0.32 -23.64
C ALA A 52 -5.99 -0.10 -22.15
N TYR A 53 -6.75 -1.01 -21.54
CA TYR A 53 -7.07 -0.91 -20.11
C TYR A 53 -5.87 -1.31 -19.25
N GLU A 54 -5.58 -0.50 -18.23
CA GLU A 54 -4.56 -0.73 -17.22
C GLU A 54 -5.16 -0.64 -15.82
N LEU A 55 -4.70 -1.50 -14.91
CA LEU A 55 -5.01 -1.39 -13.48
C LEU A 55 -4.00 -0.49 -12.77
N ILE A 56 -4.55 0.53 -12.10
CA ILE A 56 -3.83 1.48 -11.28
C ILE A 56 -4.38 1.48 -9.84
N PRO A 57 -3.65 2.03 -8.86
CA PRO A 57 -4.17 2.15 -7.50
C PRO A 57 -5.31 3.17 -7.45
N ALA A 58 -6.42 2.82 -6.82
CA ALA A 58 -7.57 3.71 -6.64
C ALA A 58 -7.29 4.88 -5.69
N SER A 59 -6.26 4.76 -4.85
CA SER A 59 -5.86 5.76 -3.86
C SER A 59 -4.36 5.97 -3.85
N TYR A 60 -3.93 7.20 -3.57
CA TYR A 60 -2.53 7.56 -3.36
C TYR A 60 -1.89 6.84 -2.17
N GLU A 61 -2.70 6.20 -1.30
CA GLU A 61 -2.24 5.36 -0.20
C GLU A 61 -1.52 4.09 -0.67
N TYR A 62 -1.73 3.70 -1.92
CA TYR A 62 -1.16 2.52 -2.52
C TYR A 62 -0.30 2.89 -3.73
N GLN A 63 0.66 2.04 -4.01
CA GLN A 63 1.44 1.98 -5.24
C GLN A 63 1.44 0.54 -5.72
N TYR A 64 1.40 0.29 -7.03
CA TYR A 64 1.59 -1.07 -7.51
C TYR A 64 3.08 -1.38 -7.66
N GLN A 65 3.42 -2.65 -7.49
CA GLN A 65 4.70 -3.22 -7.83
C GLN A 65 4.46 -4.37 -8.81
N GLU A 66 5.22 -4.39 -9.90
CA GLU A 66 5.23 -5.53 -10.81
C GLU A 66 6.18 -6.60 -10.29
N ILE A 67 5.69 -7.83 -10.22
CA ILE A 67 6.41 -8.99 -9.71
C ILE A 67 6.29 -10.08 -10.75
N PHE A 68 7.44 -10.59 -11.19
CA PHE A 68 7.50 -11.78 -12.03
C PHE A 68 7.55 -13.02 -11.14
N VAL A 69 6.67 -13.98 -11.43
CA VAL A 69 6.58 -15.25 -10.72
C VAL A 69 6.69 -16.38 -11.72
N GLU A 70 7.50 -17.37 -11.39
CA GLU A 70 7.60 -18.61 -12.16
C GLU A 70 7.04 -19.77 -11.35
N ILE A 71 6.04 -20.46 -11.90
CA ILE A 71 5.43 -21.64 -11.28
C ILE A 71 5.95 -22.89 -12.00
N PRO A 72 6.72 -23.77 -11.31
CA PRO A 72 7.18 -25.01 -11.90
C PRO A 72 6.00 -25.96 -12.14
N ARG A 73 6.05 -26.71 -13.24
CA ARG A 73 5.04 -27.71 -13.62
C ARG A 73 5.74 -28.99 -14.07
N THR A 74 5.11 -30.13 -13.82
CA THR A 74 5.57 -31.43 -14.34
C THR A 74 4.50 -32.06 -15.22
N ALA A 75 4.84 -33.11 -15.96
CA ALA A 75 3.86 -33.83 -16.78
C ALA A 75 2.77 -34.48 -15.92
N GLU A 76 3.12 -34.92 -14.71
CA GLU A 76 2.23 -35.54 -13.74
C GLU A 76 1.36 -34.53 -12.97
N SER A 77 1.86 -33.29 -12.83
CA SER A 77 1.16 -32.17 -12.19
C SER A 77 1.23 -30.94 -13.11
N PRO A 78 0.34 -30.84 -14.12
CA PRO A 78 0.38 -29.74 -15.09
C PRO A 78 -0.33 -28.46 -14.59
N GLY A 79 -1.09 -28.53 -13.50
CA GLY A 79 -1.87 -27.41 -12.98
C GLY A 79 -0.99 -26.31 -12.36
N LEU A 80 -1.50 -25.07 -12.28
CA LEU A 80 -0.80 -23.98 -11.60
C LEU A 80 -0.99 -24.03 -10.07
N GLY A 81 -2.18 -24.43 -9.62
CA GLY A 81 -2.54 -24.40 -8.20
C GLY A 81 -2.80 -22.99 -7.67
N VAL A 82 -3.43 -22.12 -8.47
CA VAL A 82 -3.79 -20.74 -8.13
C VAL A 82 -5.32 -20.61 -8.11
N LEU A 83 -5.86 -19.98 -7.07
CA LEU A 83 -7.28 -19.64 -6.97
C LEU A 83 -7.48 -18.21 -7.49
N LEU A 84 -8.45 -18.02 -8.36
CA LEU A 84 -8.82 -16.73 -8.94
C LEU A 84 -10.26 -16.38 -8.58
N GLU A 85 -10.54 -15.10 -8.40
CA GLU A 85 -11.88 -14.59 -8.14
C GLU A 85 -12.06 -13.24 -8.84
N GLN A 86 -13.25 -12.99 -9.37
CA GLN A 86 -13.59 -11.76 -10.06
C GLN A 86 -14.32 -10.80 -9.12
N PHE A 87 -13.81 -9.57 -9.02
CA PHE A 87 -14.32 -8.53 -8.12
C PHE A 87 -14.92 -7.32 -8.85
N GLY A 88 -15.05 -7.40 -10.16
CA GLY A 88 -15.66 -6.34 -10.96
C GLY A 88 -15.78 -6.70 -12.43
N THR A 89 -16.70 -6.03 -13.09
CA THR A 89 -16.87 -6.03 -14.54
C THR A 89 -16.58 -4.63 -15.05
N LEU A 90 -15.83 -4.53 -16.14
CA LEU A 90 -15.74 -3.30 -16.92
C LEU A 90 -16.87 -3.26 -17.94
N ASP A 91 -17.13 -2.07 -18.48
CA ASP A 91 -18.22 -1.78 -19.44
C ASP A 91 -18.02 -2.45 -20.83
N ALA A 92 -17.00 -3.29 -20.99
CA ALA A 92 -16.73 -4.08 -22.19
C ALA A 92 -17.23 -5.52 -22.02
N ALA A 93 -17.66 -6.15 -23.12
CA ALA A 93 -18.23 -7.50 -23.12
C ALA A 93 -17.42 -8.56 -22.35
N ASN A 94 -16.08 -8.41 -22.29
CA ASN A 94 -15.17 -9.34 -21.61
C ASN A 94 -14.17 -8.62 -20.67
N GLY A 95 -14.53 -7.44 -20.15
CA GLY A 95 -13.65 -6.66 -19.27
C GLY A 95 -13.95 -6.92 -17.79
N GLY A 96 -12.92 -7.03 -16.94
CA GLY A 96 -13.12 -7.31 -15.52
C GLY A 96 -11.91 -7.08 -14.63
N LEU A 97 -12.11 -7.35 -13.33
CA LEU A 97 -11.06 -7.35 -12.32
C LEU A 97 -10.94 -8.76 -11.74
N THR A 98 -10.01 -9.55 -12.28
CA THR A 98 -9.69 -10.89 -11.78
C THR A 98 -8.46 -10.82 -10.88
N LEU A 99 -8.61 -11.24 -9.62
CA LEU A 99 -7.55 -11.22 -8.63
C LEU A 99 -7.22 -12.64 -8.19
N VAL A 100 -5.96 -12.84 -7.77
CA VAL A 100 -5.57 -14.03 -7.04
C VAL A 100 -6.31 -14.05 -5.70
N ALA A 101 -7.15 -15.05 -5.47
CA ALA A 101 -7.84 -15.28 -4.20
C ALA A 101 -6.96 -16.01 -3.18
N GLY A 102 -6.06 -16.88 -3.68
CA GLY A 102 -5.15 -17.67 -2.86
C GLY A 102 -4.43 -18.73 -3.69
N LEU A 103 -3.77 -19.66 -3.00
CA LEU A 103 -3.13 -20.82 -3.61
C LEU A 103 -3.88 -22.09 -3.21
N VAL A 104 -3.92 -23.07 -4.11
CA VAL A 104 -4.49 -24.39 -3.84
C VAL A 104 -3.52 -25.16 -2.96
N GLU A 105 -3.99 -25.66 -1.81
CA GLU A 105 -3.19 -26.49 -0.92
C GLU A 105 -2.66 -27.74 -1.64
N GLY A 106 -1.35 -28.00 -1.54
CA GLY A 106 -0.69 -29.09 -2.27
C GLY A 106 -0.53 -28.85 -3.78
N GLY A 107 -1.00 -27.71 -4.32
CA GLY A 107 -0.80 -27.33 -5.70
C GLY A 107 0.62 -26.85 -6.00
N ASN A 108 1.00 -26.80 -7.27
CA ASN A 108 2.36 -26.45 -7.69
C ASN A 108 2.83 -25.09 -7.18
N ALA A 109 2.00 -24.05 -7.27
CA ALA A 109 2.32 -22.72 -6.72
C ALA A 109 2.56 -22.74 -5.21
N ALA A 110 1.71 -23.45 -4.44
CA ALA A 110 1.87 -23.57 -2.99
C ALA A 110 3.14 -24.35 -2.62
N ASN A 111 3.40 -25.48 -3.30
CA ASN A 111 4.57 -26.33 -3.04
C ASN A 111 5.89 -25.64 -3.40
N ALA A 112 5.90 -24.81 -4.45
CA ALA A 112 7.07 -24.04 -4.85
C ALA A 112 7.30 -22.79 -3.98
N GLY A 113 6.35 -22.43 -3.10
CA GLY A 113 6.46 -21.26 -2.24
C GLY A 113 6.53 -19.96 -3.03
N VAL A 114 5.82 -19.87 -4.15
CA VAL A 114 5.87 -18.69 -5.03
C VAL A 114 5.32 -17.44 -4.35
N ASP A 115 5.88 -16.28 -4.66
CA ASP A 115 5.45 -14.99 -4.12
C ASP A 115 4.17 -14.48 -4.81
N LEU A 116 3.08 -15.24 -4.69
CA LEU A 116 1.73 -14.82 -5.06
C LEU A 116 0.89 -14.63 -3.81
N LEU A 117 0.25 -13.46 -3.69
CA LEU A 117 -0.56 -13.12 -2.54
C LEU A 117 -2.00 -12.79 -2.95
N PRO A 118 -2.98 -13.00 -2.06
CA PRO A 118 -4.33 -12.58 -2.31
C PRO A 118 -4.45 -11.09 -2.66
N GLY A 119 -5.21 -10.78 -3.70
CA GLY A 119 -5.40 -9.42 -4.21
C GLY A 119 -4.35 -8.95 -5.21
N ASP A 120 -3.38 -9.79 -5.57
CA ASP A 120 -2.52 -9.54 -6.74
C ASP A 120 -3.35 -9.72 -8.03
N SER A 121 -3.13 -8.84 -9.01
CA SER A 121 -3.75 -8.96 -10.33
C SER A 121 -2.75 -9.54 -11.32
N ILE A 122 -3.17 -10.53 -12.12
CA ILE A 122 -2.34 -11.05 -13.21
C ILE A 122 -2.38 -10.05 -14.36
N VAL A 123 -1.21 -9.64 -14.85
CA VAL A 123 -1.06 -8.66 -15.93
C VAL A 123 -0.58 -9.34 -17.21
N LYS A 124 0.28 -10.34 -17.08
CA LYS A 124 0.73 -11.17 -18.21
C LYS A 124 0.83 -12.63 -17.83
N ALA A 125 0.42 -13.49 -18.75
CA ALA A 125 0.63 -14.93 -18.71
C ALA A 125 1.52 -15.32 -19.90
N GLY A 126 2.78 -15.65 -19.64
CA GLY A 126 3.78 -15.84 -20.70
C GLY A 126 3.94 -14.55 -21.52
N THR A 127 3.60 -14.61 -22.80
CA THR A 127 3.65 -13.46 -23.73
C THR A 127 2.32 -12.70 -23.84
N THR A 128 1.23 -13.22 -23.27
CA THR A 128 -0.12 -12.67 -23.43
C THR A 128 -0.44 -11.68 -22.31
N ARG A 129 -0.92 -10.47 -22.65
CA ARG A 129 -1.45 -9.50 -21.67
C ARG A 129 -2.85 -9.97 -21.25
N VAL A 130 -3.06 -10.09 -19.94
CA VAL A 130 -4.32 -10.55 -19.33
C VAL A 130 -4.92 -9.54 -18.36
N GLU A 131 -4.30 -8.37 -18.25
CA GLU A 131 -4.78 -7.27 -17.43
C GLU A 131 -6.16 -6.79 -17.87
N CYS A 132 -7.03 -6.50 -16.90
CA CYS A 132 -8.40 -6.02 -17.11
C CYS A 132 -9.32 -6.98 -17.90
N LEU A 133 -8.93 -8.24 -18.06
CA LEU A 133 -9.81 -9.28 -18.61
C LEU A 133 -10.78 -9.79 -17.54
N ASP A 134 -11.94 -10.26 -17.99
CA ASP A 134 -12.85 -11.03 -17.15
C ASP A 134 -12.25 -12.37 -16.71
N TYR A 135 -12.99 -13.09 -15.87
CA TYR A 135 -12.54 -14.37 -15.34
C TYR A 135 -12.27 -15.40 -16.45
N ASP A 136 -13.23 -15.58 -17.36
CA ASP A 136 -13.16 -16.62 -18.39
C ASP A 136 -12.01 -16.37 -19.36
N ALA A 137 -11.83 -15.13 -19.85
CA ALA A 137 -10.72 -14.80 -20.73
C ALA A 137 -9.36 -14.85 -20.01
N THR A 138 -9.31 -14.57 -18.71
CA THR A 138 -8.10 -14.77 -17.90
C THR A 138 -7.74 -16.26 -17.83
N VAL A 139 -8.73 -17.12 -17.58
CA VAL A 139 -8.52 -18.58 -17.52
C VAL A 139 -8.09 -19.12 -18.88
N ASP A 140 -8.72 -18.69 -19.97
CA ASP A 140 -8.33 -19.08 -21.33
C ASP A 140 -6.88 -18.70 -21.64
N ALA A 141 -6.45 -17.50 -21.25
CA ALA A 141 -5.08 -17.06 -21.45
C ALA A 141 -4.07 -17.85 -20.59
N LEU A 142 -4.47 -18.30 -19.39
CA LEU A 142 -3.65 -19.19 -18.56
C LEU A 142 -3.58 -20.60 -19.14
N MET A 143 -4.66 -21.10 -19.75
CA MET A 143 -4.67 -22.39 -20.44
C MET A 143 -3.82 -22.38 -21.71
N ALA A 144 -3.67 -21.21 -22.36
CA ALA A 144 -2.82 -21.03 -23.53
C ALA A 144 -1.32 -20.94 -23.22
N LEU A 145 -0.92 -21.00 -21.95
CA LEU A 145 0.50 -21.10 -21.57
C LEU A 145 1.14 -22.36 -22.18
N PRO A 146 2.47 -22.37 -22.42
CA PRO A 146 3.17 -23.56 -22.89
C PRO A 146 2.77 -24.79 -22.07
N PRO A 147 2.55 -25.97 -22.67
CA PRO A 147 2.16 -27.15 -21.90
C PRO A 147 3.29 -27.57 -20.94
N ALA A 148 2.92 -28.24 -19.84
CA ALA A 148 3.90 -28.87 -18.96
C ALA A 148 4.81 -29.83 -19.76
N PRO A 149 6.09 -29.99 -19.40
CA PRO A 149 6.76 -29.57 -18.15
C PRO A 149 7.36 -28.16 -18.18
N ALA A 150 7.02 -27.32 -19.17
CA ALA A 150 7.50 -25.95 -19.18
C ALA A 150 6.97 -25.18 -17.96
N PRO A 151 7.79 -24.38 -17.25
CA PRO A 151 7.29 -23.54 -16.18
C PRO A 151 6.30 -22.49 -16.70
N ALA A 152 5.40 -22.04 -15.84
CA ALA A 152 4.46 -20.97 -16.14
C ALA A 152 5.00 -19.64 -15.60
N GLY A 153 5.40 -18.74 -16.48
CA GLY A 153 5.78 -17.37 -16.12
C GLY A 153 4.57 -16.44 -16.07
N LEU A 154 4.33 -15.84 -14.92
CA LEU A 154 3.27 -14.86 -14.69
C LEU A 154 3.88 -13.52 -14.28
N MET A 155 3.39 -12.42 -14.86
CA MET A 155 3.63 -11.08 -14.34
C MET A 155 2.40 -10.63 -13.58
N VAL A 156 2.58 -10.23 -12.33
CA VAL A 156 1.49 -9.74 -11.48
C VAL A 156 1.76 -8.33 -11.01
N LYS A 157 0.69 -7.54 -10.85
CA LYS A 157 0.72 -6.27 -10.14
C LYS A 157 0.20 -6.48 -8.72
N ARG A 158 0.99 -6.03 -7.75
CA ARG A 158 0.67 -6.08 -6.31
C ARG A 158 0.47 -4.68 -5.77
N LEU A 159 -0.66 -4.42 -5.11
CA LEU A 159 -0.83 -3.19 -4.34
C LEU A 159 -0.01 -3.25 -3.05
N VAL A 160 0.89 -2.28 -2.91
CA VAL A 160 1.73 -2.09 -1.75
C VAL A 160 1.35 -0.77 -1.10
N LYS A 161 1.11 -0.81 0.22
CA LYS A 161 0.79 0.39 0.98
C LYS A 161 2.02 1.29 1.09
N VAL A 162 1.88 2.54 0.66
CA VAL A 162 2.92 3.56 0.82
C VAL A 162 2.88 4.07 2.27
N PRO A 163 4.03 4.22 2.95
CA PRO A 163 4.04 4.81 4.28
C PRO A 163 3.74 6.32 4.23
N PHE A 164 2.76 6.75 5.03
CA PHE A 164 2.39 8.15 5.22
C PHE A 164 2.68 8.61 6.65
N VAL A 165 2.94 9.91 6.78
CA VAL A 165 3.03 10.63 8.05
C VAL A 165 1.88 11.63 8.11
N ASN A 166 1.17 11.67 9.24
CA ASN A 166 0.19 12.72 9.50
C ASN A 166 0.93 13.95 10.02
N MET A 167 0.86 15.05 9.27
CA MET A 167 1.47 16.32 9.62
C MET A 167 0.38 17.28 10.11
N ARG A 168 0.63 17.95 11.23
CA ARG A 168 -0.21 19.05 11.72
C ARG A 168 0.62 20.33 11.67
N VAL A 169 0.17 21.28 10.86
CA VAL A 169 0.73 22.63 10.79
C VAL A 169 -0.09 23.50 11.72
N MET A 170 0.60 24.07 12.70
CA MET A 170 0.01 24.99 13.66
C MET A 170 0.34 26.41 13.26
N PHE A 171 -0.67 27.28 13.26
CA PHE A 171 -0.46 28.71 13.02
C PHE A 171 -0.34 29.45 14.36
N PRO A 172 0.42 30.56 14.41
CA PRO A 172 0.41 31.45 15.57
C PRO A 172 -1.01 31.87 15.96
N ARG A 173 -1.26 32.00 17.26
CA ARG A 173 -2.61 32.34 17.79
C ARG A 173 -3.12 33.69 17.27
N GLU A 174 -2.19 34.60 16.94
CA GLU A 174 -2.46 35.94 16.40
C GLU A 174 -3.11 35.90 15.02
N GLU A 175 -2.81 34.90 14.19
CA GLU A 175 -3.39 34.78 12.85
C GLU A 175 -4.84 34.28 12.87
N ASN A 176 -5.33 33.77 14.02
CA ASN A 176 -6.67 33.18 14.19
C ASN A 176 -7.04 32.14 13.09
N ARG A 177 -6.03 31.46 12.53
CA ARG A 177 -6.19 30.41 11.53
C ARG A 177 -6.32 29.05 12.21
N LYS A 178 -7.14 28.18 11.62
CA LYS A 178 -7.26 26.79 12.10
C LYS A 178 -6.03 25.99 11.67
N ASP A 179 -5.54 25.16 12.56
CA ASP A 179 -4.48 24.19 12.25
C ASP A 179 -4.89 23.30 11.09
N VAL A 180 -3.94 23.07 10.18
CA VAL A 180 -4.15 22.22 9.02
C VAL A 180 -3.49 20.88 9.27
N THR A 181 -4.25 19.80 9.13
CA THR A 181 -3.74 18.44 9.22
C THR A 181 -3.81 17.79 7.84
N PHE A 182 -2.70 17.25 7.36
CA PHE A 182 -2.65 16.54 6.09
C PHE A 182 -1.73 15.32 6.15
N LYS A 183 -1.95 14.38 5.22
CA LYS A 183 -1.12 13.18 5.05
C LYS A 183 -0.01 13.47 4.05
N MET A 184 1.22 13.15 4.44
CA MET A 184 2.40 13.33 3.59
C MET A 184 3.09 11.97 3.37
N ARG A 185 3.51 11.68 2.14
CA ARG A 185 4.33 10.49 1.84
C ARG A 185 5.69 10.60 2.54
N ARG A 186 6.21 9.49 3.04
CA ARG A 186 7.58 9.46 3.58
C ARG A 186 8.58 9.87 2.48
N GLY A 187 9.39 10.90 2.76
CA GLY A 187 10.39 11.41 1.81
C GLY A 187 9.89 12.47 0.81
N ALA A 188 8.60 12.82 0.84
CA ALA A 188 8.10 13.94 0.03
C ALA A 188 8.63 15.29 0.56
N SER A 189 8.78 16.27 -0.34
CA SER A 189 9.16 17.63 0.02
C SER A 189 8.04 18.31 0.82
N LEU A 190 8.36 18.71 2.06
CA LEU A 190 7.41 19.40 2.94
C LEU A 190 6.85 20.66 2.27
N ARG A 191 7.69 21.45 1.59
CA ARG A 191 7.25 22.66 0.87
C ARG A 191 6.24 22.34 -0.23
N ALA A 192 6.51 21.32 -1.03
CA ALA A 192 5.62 20.93 -2.14
C ALA A 192 4.26 20.44 -1.61
N GLU A 193 4.26 19.68 -0.52
CA GLU A 193 3.03 19.17 0.09
C GLU A 193 2.23 20.28 0.80
N LEU A 194 2.88 21.26 1.41
CA LEU A 194 2.20 22.44 1.96
C LEU A 194 1.51 23.24 0.86
N LEU A 195 2.19 23.50 -0.26
CA LEU A 195 1.59 24.17 -1.41
C LEU A 195 0.43 23.38 -2.02
N ARG A 196 0.58 22.05 -2.16
CA ARG A 196 -0.50 21.16 -2.63
C ARG A 196 -1.73 21.21 -1.73
N ASN A 197 -1.53 21.30 -0.41
CA ASN A 197 -2.60 21.44 0.58
C ASN A 197 -3.06 22.90 0.77
N ARG A 198 -2.65 23.82 -0.12
CA ARG A 198 -3.00 25.25 -0.08
C ARG A 198 -2.63 25.94 1.23
N VAL A 199 -1.58 25.45 1.87
CA VAL A 199 -0.96 26.11 3.02
C VAL A 199 0.04 27.13 2.48
N GLU A 200 -0.41 28.38 2.40
CA GLU A 200 0.46 29.50 2.06
C GLU A 200 1.54 29.65 3.14
N MET A 201 2.79 29.52 2.70
CA MET A 201 3.94 29.84 3.51
C MET A 201 4.20 31.33 3.33
N PRO A 202 4.36 32.12 4.41
CA PRO A 202 4.82 33.49 4.26
C PRO A 202 6.12 33.46 3.45
N THR A 203 6.17 34.26 2.39
CA THR A 203 7.44 34.55 1.73
C THR A 203 8.33 35.14 2.79
N CYS A 204 9.42 34.45 3.14
CA CYS A 204 10.52 35.12 3.83
C CYS A 204 10.88 36.34 2.95
N CYS A 205 10.86 37.51 3.59
CA CYS A 205 11.10 38.85 3.01
C CYS A 205 12.12 38.80 1.87
N GLU A 206 11.91 39.53 0.76
CA GLU A 206 11.68 40.98 0.74
C GLU A 206 10.39 41.45 0.07
#